data_AF-A0A521Y1Z6-F1
#
_entry.id   AF-A0A521Y1Z6-F1
#
_cell.length_a   1.000
_cell.length_b   1.000
_cell.length_c   1.000
_cell.angle_alpha   90.00
_cell.angle_beta   90.00
_cell.angle_gamma   90.00
#
_symmetry.space_group_name_H-M   'P 1'
#
loop_
_entity.id
_entity.type
_entity.pdbx_description
1 polymer ?
#
loop_
_entity_poly.entity_id
_entity_poly.type
_entity_poly.pdbx_seq_one_letter_code
_entity_poly.pdbx_strand_id
1 'polypeptide(L)'
;MSTPSPYRDGTFAGAGRGPHGTVDVEVVIAGGLIVGAQITECGTRYPCDRIAPLEEQVVELQDLLHVTRVTGATDSSSAYVRAVSDALVKASK
;
A
#
# COMPACT_ATOMS: atom_id res chain seq x y z
N MET A 1 -25.41 -13.98 -2.36
CA MET A 1 -24.24 -14.79 -1.96
C MET A 1 -23.06 -13.84 -1.96
N SER A 2 -22.56 -13.45 -0.80
CA SER A 2 -21.40 -12.55 -0.71
C SER A 2 -20.16 -13.36 -1.00
N THR A 3 -19.47 -13.07 -2.11
CA THR A 3 -18.17 -13.68 -2.40
C THR A 3 -17.27 -13.45 -1.18
N PRO A 4 -16.71 -14.49 -0.54
CA PRO A 4 -15.85 -14.29 0.61
C PRO A 4 -14.62 -13.53 0.15
N SER A 5 -14.50 -12.26 0.56
CA SER A 5 -13.26 -11.52 0.36
C SER A 5 -12.13 -12.21 1.13
N PRO A 6 -10.91 -12.30 0.53
CA PRO A 6 -9.74 -12.87 1.20
C PRO A 6 -9.31 -12.07 2.43
N TYR A 7 -9.79 -10.82 2.58
CA TYR A 7 -9.38 -9.92 3.64
C TYR A 7 -10.44 -9.74 4.73
N ARG A 8 -9.97 -9.45 5.94
CA ARG A 8 -10.75 -9.01 7.09
C ARG A 8 -10.91 -7.50 7.03
N ASP A 9 -12.10 -7.03 7.37
CA ASP A 9 -12.36 -5.60 7.51
C ASP A 9 -11.62 -5.06 8.74
N GLY A 10 -11.06 -3.86 8.60
CA GLY A 10 -10.28 -3.20 9.64
C GLY A 10 -9.14 -2.36 9.07
N THR A 11 -8.31 -1.85 9.97
CA THR A 11 -7.15 -1.03 9.64
C THR A 11 -5.88 -1.82 9.94
N PHE A 12 -4.97 -1.88 8.98
CA PHE A 12 -3.76 -2.69 9.04
C PHE A 12 -2.54 -1.85 8.70
N ALA A 13 -1.59 -1.81 9.63
CA ALA A 13 -0.30 -1.17 9.41
C ALA A 13 0.63 -2.11 8.64
N GLY A 14 1.31 -1.58 7.62
CA GLY A 14 2.27 -2.29 6.79
C GLY A 14 3.58 -1.50 6.66
N ALA A 15 4.69 -2.21 6.48
CA ALA A 15 6.00 -1.59 6.34
C ALA A 15 6.75 -2.18 5.14
N GLY A 16 7.36 -1.31 4.34
CA GLY A 16 8.03 -1.69 3.10
C GLY A 16 9.41 -1.08 3.01
N ARG A 17 10.43 -1.95 2.95
CA ARG A 17 11.83 -1.52 2.82
C ARG A 17 12.26 -1.46 1.35
N GLY A 18 12.94 -0.37 1.01
CA GLY A 18 13.61 -0.17 -0.28
C GLY A 18 15.08 0.20 -0.11
N PRO A 19 15.84 0.30 -1.22
CA PRO A 19 17.25 0.69 -1.22
C PRO A 19 17.54 2.05 -0.56
N HIS A 20 16.53 2.91 -0.49
CA HIS A 20 16.66 4.29 -0.01
C HIS A 20 15.98 4.54 1.34
N GLY A 21 15.46 3.50 1.99
CA GLY A 21 14.83 3.60 3.32
C GLY A 21 13.53 2.80 3.39
N THR A 22 12.72 3.12 4.40
CA THR A 22 11.45 2.42 4.68
C THR A 22 10.27 3.34 4.41
N VAL A 23 9.17 2.77 3.93
CA VAL A 23 7.86 3.43 3.82
C VAL A 23 6.90 2.64 4.68
N ASP A 24 6.23 3.31 5.61
CA ASP A 24 5.17 2.72 6.42
C ASP A 24 3.82 3.25 5.96
N VAL A 25 2.83 2.36 5.95
CA VAL A 25 1.49 2.63 5.45
C VAL A 25 0.43 2.12 6.40
N GLU A 26 -0.75 2.72 6.31
CA GLU A 26 -1.96 2.26 6.95
C GLU A 26 -3.01 1.95 5.87
N VAL A 27 -3.43 0.68 5.83
CA VAL A 27 -4.40 0.18 4.85
C VAL A 27 -5.73 -0.06 5.55
N VAL A 28 -6.79 0.55 5.03
CA VAL A 28 -8.15 0.39 5.53
C VAL A 28 -8.91 -0.54 4.59
N ILE A 29 -9.52 -1.58 5.15
CA ILE A 29 -10.33 -2.56 4.43
C ILE A 29 -11.76 -2.53 4.94
N ALA A 30 -12.71 -2.39 4.03
CA ALA A 30 -14.14 -2.39 4.34
C ALA A 30 -14.90 -3.18 3.28
N GLY A 31 -15.80 -4.08 3.70
CA GLY A 31 -16.49 -4.98 2.78
C GLY A 31 -15.53 -5.90 2.01
N GLY A 32 -14.33 -6.11 2.55
CA GLY A 32 -13.29 -6.90 1.91
C GLY A 32 -12.55 -6.24 0.75
N LEU A 33 -12.68 -4.92 0.59
CA LEU A 33 -11.99 -4.10 -0.40
C LEU A 33 -11.09 -3.09 0.28
N ILE A 34 -10.01 -2.69 -0.40
CA ILE A 34 -9.10 -1.64 0.07
C ILE A 34 -9.80 -0.30 -0.13
N VAL A 35 -10.18 0.38 0.95
CA VAL A 35 -10.84 1.70 0.90
C VAL A 35 -9.87 2.84 1.24
N GLY A 36 -8.66 2.53 1.69
CA GLY A 36 -7.60 3.49 1.94
C GLY A 36 -6.23 2.80 2.05
N ALA A 37 -5.18 3.50 1.65
CA ALA A 37 -3.79 3.02 1.73
C ALA A 37 -2.85 4.22 1.93
N GLN A 38 -2.89 4.82 3.12
CA GLN A 38 -2.16 6.07 3.38
C GLN A 38 -0.72 5.82 3.80
N ILE A 39 0.22 6.69 3.40
CA ILE A 39 1.58 6.68 3.93
C ILE A 39 1.59 7.35 5.30
N THR A 40 1.96 6.60 6.34
CA THR A 40 2.03 7.11 7.72
C THR A 40 3.43 7.58 8.09
N GLU A 41 4.47 6.93 7.56
CA GLU A 41 5.86 7.33 7.78
C GLU A 41 6.70 7.17 6.52
N CYS A 42 7.54 8.18 6.26
CA CYS A 42 8.46 8.20 5.14
C CYS A 42 9.90 8.24 5.63
N GLY A 43 10.46 7.07 5.92
CA GLY A 43 11.87 6.90 6.28
C GLY A 43 12.82 6.85 5.08
N THR A 44 12.38 7.27 3.88
CA THR A 44 13.23 7.23 2.69
C THR A 44 14.05 8.50 2.50
N ARG A 45 15.21 8.38 1.83
CA ARG A 45 16.09 9.51 1.49
C ARG A 45 15.40 10.56 0.61
N TYR A 46 14.32 10.20 -0.08
CA TYR A 46 13.57 11.06 -1.00
C TYR A 46 12.19 11.38 -0.42
N PRO A 47 11.58 12.53 -0.78
CA PRO A 47 10.25 12.89 -0.29
C PRO A 47 9.19 11.91 -0.81
N CYS A 48 8.30 11.47 0.09
CA CYS A 48 7.20 10.57 -0.26
C CYS A 48 6.08 11.25 -1.07
N ASP A 49 6.08 12.57 -1.21
CA ASP A 49 5.14 13.29 -2.10
C ASP A 49 5.16 12.75 -3.54
N ARG A 50 6.30 12.20 -3.97
CA ARG A 50 6.43 11.57 -5.29
C ARG A 50 5.62 10.29 -5.45
N ILE A 51 5.31 9.61 -4.35
CA ILE A 51 4.54 8.36 -4.31
C ILE A 51 3.16 8.52 -3.67
N ALA A 52 2.81 9.71 -3.17
CA ALA A 52 1.46 10.02 -2.67
C ALA A 52 0.34 9.70 -3.69
N PRO A 53 0.52 9.89 -5.02
CA PRO A 53 -0.49 9.47 -6.00
C PRO A 53 -0.75 7.95 -6.03
N LEU A 54 0.15 7.13 -5.47
CA LEU A 54 -0.05 5.68 -5.39
C LEU A 54 -1.08 5.28 -4.34
N GLU A 55 -1.40 6.16 -3.38
CA GLU A 55 -2.46 5.93 -2.39
C GLU A 55 -3.81 5.76 -3.09
N GLU A 56 -4.16 6.72 -3.96
CA GLU A 56 -5.40 6.67 -4.75
C GLU A 56 -5.38 5.52 -5.76
N GLN A 57 -4.26 5.29 -6.45
CA GLN A 57 -4.16 4.19 -7.43
C GLN A 57 -4.41 2.81 -6.80
N VAL A 58 -3.94 2.57 -5.58
CA VAL A 58 -4.18 1.29 -4.88
C VAL A 58 -5.67 1.10 -4.60
N VAL A 59 -6.35 2.16 -4.16
CA VAL A 59 -7.79 2.14 -3.88
C VAL A 59 -8.59 1.97 -5.17
N GLU A 60 -8.18 2.58 -6.28
CA GLU A 60 -8.89 2.44 -7.56
C GLU A 60 -8.67 1.07 -8.21
N LEU A 61 -7.42 0.59 -8.25
CA LEU A 61 -7.08 -0.63 -8.97
C LEU A 61 -7.44 -1.89 -8.18
N GLN A 62 -7.42 -1.83 -6.84
CA GLN A 62 -7.53 -3.00 -5.95
C GLN A 62 -6.46 -4.10 -6.20
N ASP A 63 -5.51 -3.86 -7.12
CA ASP A 63 -4.54 -4.83 -7.57
C ASP A 63 -3.13 -4.22 -7.57
N LEU A 64 -2.35 -4.66 -6.58
CA LEU A 64 -0.95 -4.25 -6.38
C LEU A 64 -0.02 -4.61 -7.54
N LEU A 65 -0.37 -5.61 -8.35
CA LEU A 65 0.43 -6.02 -9.52
C LEU A 65 0.32 -5.00 -10.66
N HIS A 66 -0.77 -4.23 -10.69
CA HIS A 66 -1.04 -3.22 -11.73
C HIS A 66 -0.75 -1.79 -11.28
N VAL A 67 -0.36 -1.57 -10.01
CA VAL A 67 0.05 -0.25 -9.53
C VAL A 67 1.26 0.23 -10.32
N THR A 68 1.07 1.31 -11.08
CA THR A 68 2.09 1.83 -11.97
C THR A 68 3.28 2.39 -11.19
N ARG A 69 4.50 2.09 -11.63
CA ARG A 69 5.70 2.65 -11.01
C ARG A 69 5.86 4.10 -11.44
N VAL A 70 6.01 5.01 -10.48
CA VAL A 70 6.28 6.42 -10.77
C VAL A 70 7.70 6.57 -11.32
N THR A 71 7.81 7.17 -12.50
CA THR A 71 9.11 7.43 -13.15
C THR A 71 9.97 8.35 -12.28
N GLY A 72 11.20 7.92 -11.97
CA GLY A 72 12.10 8.66 -11.06
C GLY A 72 11.82 8.44 -9.56
N ALA A 73 10.86 7.58 -9.20
CA ALA A 73 10.61 7.13 -7.83
C ALA A 73 10.35 5.61 -7.77
N THR A 74 11.01 4.84 -8.66
CA THR A 74 10.84 3.39 -8.81
C THR A 74 11.07 2.62 -7.51
N ASP A 75 12.11 2.98 -6.76
CA ASP A 75 12.47 2.32 -5.51
C ASP A 75 11.48 2.63 -4.38
N SER A 76 11.07 3.90 -4.27
CA SER A 76 10.04 4.33 -3.31
C SER A 76 8.68 3.72 -3.65
N SER A 77 8.32 3.63 -4.94
CA SER A 77 7.09 2.96 -5.40
C SER A 77 7.12 1.48 -5.02
N SER A 78 8.27 0.82 -5.18
CA SER A 78 8.44 -0.59 -4.81
C SER A 78 8.38 -0.80 -3.29
N ALA A 79 8.92 0.14 -2.50
CA ALA A 79 8.81 0.12 -1.05
C ALA A 79 7.34 0.26 -0.61
N TYR A 80 6.62 1.22 -1.18
CA TYR A 80 5.20 1.43 -0.90
C TYR A 80 4.35 0.20 -1.24
N VAL A 81 4.51 -0.39 -2.43
CA VAL A 81 3.77 -1.61 -2.81
C VAL A 81 4.05 -2.77 -1.85
N ARG A 82 5.30 -2.92 -1.37
CA ARG A 82 5.63 -3.90 -0.34
C ARG A 82 4.95 -3.62 0.99
N ALA A 83 4.89 -2.35 1.40
CA ALA A 83 4.24 -1.93 2.63
C ALA A 83 2.74 -2.27 2.59
N VAL A 84 2.05 -1.95 1.49
CA VAL A 84 0.65 -2.30 1.31
C VAL A 84 0.46 -3.81 1.28
N SER A 85 1.33 -4.55 0.58
CA SER A 85 1.28 -6.02 0.57
C SER A 85 1.45 -6.62 1.97
N ASP A 86 2.34 -6.08 2.80
CA ASP A 86 2.52 -6.52 4.19
C ASP A 86 1.25 -6.29 5.03
N ALA A 87 0.58 -5.15 4.85
CA ALA A 87 -0.71 -4.88 5.48
C ALA A 87 -1.81 -5.86 5.02
N LEU A 88 -1.87 -6.18 3.72
CA LEU A 88 -2.84 -7.15 3.18
C LEU A 88 -2.60 -8.58 3.70
N VAL A 89 -1.33 -8.98 3.87
CA VAL A 89 -1.00 -10.27 4.50
C VAL A 89 -1.51 -10.31 5.94
N LYS A 90 -1.38 -9.23 6.70
CA LYS A 90 -1.96 -9.13 8.07
C LYS A 90 -3.48 -9.14 8.07
N ALA A 91 -4.09 -8.64 6.99
CA ALA A 91 -5.52 -8.64 6.81
C ALA A 91 -6.09 -9.97 6.30
N SER A 92 -5.25 -10.91 5.82
CA SER A 92 -5.73 -12.19 5.29
C SER A 92 -6.46 -12.99 6.37
N LYS A 93 -7.53 -13.69 5.98
CA LYS A 93 -8.30 -14.61 6.84
C LYS A 93 -7.60 -15.95 7.03
#